data_AF-A0A1F3BAG1-F1
#
_entry.id   AF-A0A1F3BAG1-F1
#
_cell.length_a   1.000
_cell.length_b   1.000
_cell.length_c   1.000
_cell.angle_alpha   90.00
_cell.angle_beta   90.00
_cell.angle_gamma   90.00
#
_symmetry.space_group_name_H-M   'P 1'
#
loop_
_entity.id
_entity.type
_entity.pdbx_description
1 polymer ?
#
loop_
_entity_poly.entity_id
_entity_poly.type
_entity_poly.pdbx_seq_one_letter_code
_entity_poly.pdbx_strand_id
1 'polypeptide(L)'
;MYRLQSNNRCGSGMILALFVLTLILGLGVAFVSVASSSLVTAKRDVLRARALACAEAGIDRAIAFLLAEPPEGELPGTWRCETWYTETLASGESYKIRAEDGSGISAGKILVTSVGTATHGSVTTTRTIEAVMDLNVENVCVWNNVIFGGVGQAGRSINGNVKIRGSVHLLGDGEEYTDLDADGHWDDVETYTDANSNGQYDFGEPFVDTDLDGHRDAREPFVDVNGNGTRDPALTVTDMASEISGDADMGNTYDGMLADLRSRVPALPQTTFGGELVDTLEAKLRVKHGRVNISGSATVGAVNQPGDSDKETVDGTYVNDGFGGTAGVGSVYSDNGYANGYDLGDGVVTLPVIDHGEYTHGGTTYSNYLAYLQASATVVTGDLNITYGVPQTIIGPNGSLVVDASGNVTITGIVYATGNITFGPKKKTLTYSGSGTLVTPGSMYAHCNVLPATRFPTVDVLGLIAGDRIELATGSGDSQLSMALAMYAQHKVISYKQSQIVGTIVSSYYEMFNVPSIFQAPDLADNLPPGLPGADPIWVASLSVESWRESPN
;
A
#
# COMPACT_ATOMS: atom_id res chain seq x y z
N MET A 1 -70.21 -92.25 -14.93
CA MET A 1 -71.19 -91.68 -13.97
C MET A 1 -70.41 -90.86 -12.96
N TYR A 2 -70.67 -89.55 -12.95
CA TYR A 2 -70.09 -88.49 -12.10
C TYR A 2 -69.98 -88.85 -10.61
N ARG A 3 -68.84 -88.52 -9.95
CA ARG A 3 -68.81 -87.87 -8.63
C ARG A 3 -67.40 -87.39 -8.24
N LEU A 4 -67.16 -86.12 -8.58
CA LEU A 4 -66.53 -85.06 -7.78
C LEU A 4 -65.14 -85.32 -7.16
N GLN A 5 -64.13 -84.89 -7.93
CA GLN A 5 -62.92 -84.23 -7.45
C GLN A 5 -63.27 -83.04 -6.53
N SER A 6 -62.88 -83.08 -5.26
CA SER A 6 -62.66 -81.91 -4.41
C SER A 6 -62.27 -82.36 -3.01
N ASN A 7 -60.98 -82.39 -2.68
CA ASN A 7 -60.46 -82.14 -1.32
C ASN A 7 -58.92 -82.24 -1.26
N ASN A 8 -58.21 -81.50 -2.12
CA ASN A 8 -56.78 -81.21 -1.93
C ASN A 8 -56.35 -79.82 -2.44
N ARG A 9 -57.32 -78.92 -2.67
CA ARG A 9 -57.05 -77.55 -3.18
C ARG A 9 -56.92 -76.48 -2.09
N CYS A 10 -57.22 -76.79 -0.83
CA CYS A 10 -57.11 -75.81 0.28
C CYS A 10 -55.72 -75.80 0.97
N GLY A 11 -54.93 -76.87 0.85
CA GLY A 11 -53.58 -76.95 1.45
C GLY A 11 -52.49 -76.24 0.63
N SER A 12 -52.51 -76.36 -0.70
CA SER A 12 -51.52 -75.72 -1.58
C SER A 12 -51.69 -74.20 -1.65
N GLY A 13 -52.94 -73.71 -1.60
CA GLY A 13 -53.24 -72.26 -1.55
C GLY A 13 -52.74 -71.60 -0.27
N MET A 14 -52.85 -72.28 0.87
CA MET A 14 -52.30 -71.77 2.14
C MET A 14 -50.77 -71.80 2.15
N ILE A 15 -50.12 -72.85 1.64
CA ILE A 15 -48.64 -72.90 1.57
C ILE A 15 -48.10 -71.84 0.59
N LEU A 16 -48.74 -71.65 -0.56
CA LEU A 16 -48.38 -70.60 -1.51
C LEU A 16 -48.60 -69.20 -0.91
N ALA A 17 -49.71 -68.99 -0.21
CA ALA A 17 -49.97 -67.74 0.49
C ALA A 17 -48.95 -67.48 1.60
N LEU A 18 -48.54 -68.50 2.36
CA LEU A 18 -47.53 -68.39 3.41
C LEU A 18 -46.13 -68.12 2.83
N PHE A 19 -45.79 -68.74 1.69
CA PHE A 19 -44.54 -68.52 0.97
C PHE A 19 -44.49 -67.11 0.37
N VAL A 20 -45.59 -66.64 -0.23
CA VAL A 20 -45.70 -65.26 -0.73
C VAL A 20 -45.65 -64.26 0.43
N LEU A 21 -46.29 -64.54 1.55
CA LEU A 21 -46.24 -63.69 2.75
C LEU A 21 -44.82 -63.61 3.33
N THR A 22 -44.11 -64.73 3.42
CA THR A 22 -42.70 -64.75 3.90
C THR A 22 -41.75 -64.07 2.93
N LEU A 23 -41.98 -64.20 1.61
CA LEU A 23 -41.23 -63.47 0.60
C LEU A 23 -41.46 -61.94 0.73
N ILE A 24 -42.70 -61.52 0.90
CA ILE A 24 -43.06 -60.10 1.09
C ILE A 24 -42.46 -59.56 2.40
N LEU A 25 -42.51 -60.33 3.49
CA LEU A 25 -41.86 -59.97 4.75
C LEU A 25 -40.33 -59.88 4.61
N GLY A 26 -39.71 -60.82 3.89
CA GLY A 26 -38.27 -60.81 3.63
C GLY A 26 -37.84 -59.59 2.80
N LEU A 27 -38.60 -59.24 1.76
CA LEU A 27 -38.39 -58.04 0.96
C LEU A 27 -38.63 -56.76 1.78
N GLY A 28 -39.64 -56.76 2.65
CA GLY A 28 -39.93 -55.64 3.57
C GLY A 28 -38.80 -55.39 4.57
N VAL A 29 -38.25 -56.44 5.18
CA VAL A 29 -37.09 -56.34 6.09
C VAL A 29 -35.84 -55.88 5.36
N ALA A 30 -35.59 -56.38 4.14
CA ALA A 30 -34.47 -55.93 3.32
C ALA A 30 -34.59 -54.44 2.95
N PHE A 31 -35.79 -53.98 2.56
CA PHE A 31 -36.03 -52.56 2.25
C PHE A 31 -35.84 -51.66 3.46
N VAL A 32 -36.34 -52.06 4.64
CA VAL A 32 -36.13 -51.32 5.90
C VAL A 32 -34.66 -51.29 6.30
N SER A 33 -33.92 -52.38 6.09
CA SER A 33 -32.48 -52.45 6.38
C SER A 33 -31.68 -51.51 5.47
N VAL A 34 -31.95 -51.52 4.16
CA VAL A 34 -31.32 -50.60 3.20
C VAL A 34 -31.68 -49.14 3.53
N ALA A 35 -32.94 -48.84 3.78
CA ALA A 35 -33.37 -47.49 4.16
C ALA A 35 -32.71 -47.00 5.46
N SER A 36 -32.56 -47.89 6.45
CA SER A 36 -31.86 -47.59 7.71
C SER A 36 -30.37 -47.33 7.50
N SER A 37 -29.71 -48.13 6.66
CA SER A 37 -28.30 -47.95 6.29
C SER A 37 -28.08 -46.63 5.54
N SER A 38 -28.96 -46.30 4.59
CA SER A 38 -28.92 -45.03 3.87
C SER A 38 -29.13 -43.83 4.80
N LEU A 39 -30.05 -43.91 5.77
CA LEU A 39 -30.28 -42.86 6.76
C LEU A 39 -29.08 -42.66 7.69
N VAL A 40 -28.42 -43.73 8.13
CA VAL A 40 -27.20 -43.64 8.96
C VAL A 40 -26.05 -43.01 8.17
N THR A 41 -25.91 -43.37 6.90
CA THR A 41 -24.90 -42.80 6.00
C THR A 41 -25.15 -41.31 5.79
N ALA A 42 -26.38 -40.93 5.44
CA ALA A 42 -26.77 -39.53 5.29
C ALA A 42 -26.54 -38.70 6.56
N LYS A 43 -26.86 -39.25 7.75
CA LYS A 43 -26.58 -38.57 9.03
C LYS A 43 -25.09 -38.39 9.29
N ARG A 44 -24.27 -39.38 8.95
CA ARG A 44 -22.80 -39.29 9.07
C ARG A 44 -22.23 -38.28 8.10
N ASP A 45 -22.75 -38.22 6.88
CA ASP A 45 -22.28 -37.26 5.87
C ASP A 45 -22.66 -35.83 6.25
N VAL A 46 -23.86 -35.60 6.80
CA VAL A 46 -24.25 -34.30 7.37
C VAL A 46 -23.34 -33.91 8.54
N LEU A 47 -23.06 -34.83 9.47
CA LEU A 47 -22.15 -34.54 10.60
C LEU A 47 -20.72 -34.24 10.15
N ARG A 48 -20.23 -34.93 9.11
CA ARG A 48 -18.92 -34.67 8.52
C ARG A 48 -18.86 -33.29 7.86
N ALA A 49 -19.89 -32.92 7.11
CA ALA A 49 -19.97 -31.61 6.48
C ALA A 49 -20.00 -30.49 7.53
N ARG A 50 -20.76 -30.68 8.62
CA ARG A 50 -20.80 -29.72 9.74
C ARG A 50 -19.46 -29.60 10.47
N ALA A 51 -18.78 -30.72 10.72
CA ALA A 51 -17.44 -30.72 11.33
C ALA A 51 -16.41 -30.04 10.42
N LEU A 52 -16.51 -30.21 9.10
CA LEU A 52 -15.66 -29.51 8.13
C LEU A 52 -15.93 -28.00 8.15
N ALA A 53 -17.19 -27.57 8.10
CA ALA A 53 -17.56 -26.16 8.20
C ALA A 53 -17.05 -25.51 9.50
N CYS A 54 -17.08 -26.23 10.62
CA CYS A 54 -16.48 -25.75 11.86
C CYS A 54 -14.95 -25.59 11.72
N ALA A 55 -14.28 -26.52 11.05
CA ALA A 55 -12.83 -26.45 10.82
C ALA A 55 -12.48 -25.27 9.89
N GLU A 56 -13.26 -25.03 8.85
CA GLU A 56 -13.13 -23.87 7.94
C GLU A 56 -13.29 -22.56 8.70
N ALA A 57 -14.32 -22.44 9.53
CA ALA A 57 -14.51 -21.27 10.40
C ALA A 57 -13.32 -21.02 11.34
N GLY A 58 -12.66 -22.09 11.82
CA GLY A 58 -11.43 -21.96 12.59
C GLY A 58 -10.24 -21.45 11.77
N ILE A 59 -10.10 -21.87 10.51
CA ILE A 59 -9.07 -21.31 9.61
C ILE A 59 -9.34 -19.82 9.36
N ASP A 60 -10.58 -19.43 9.07
CA ASP A 60 -10.94 -18.03 8.87
C ASP A 60 -10.66 -17.18 10.11
N ARG A 61 -10.92 -17.73 11.32
CA ARG A 61 -10.57 -17.05 12.57
C ARG A 61 -9.06 -16.89 12.75
N ALA A 62 -8.28 -17.93 12.43
CA ALA A 62 -6.83 -17.86 12.51
C ALA A 62 -6.26 -16.82 11.53
N ILE A 63 -6.83 -16.72 10.32
CA ILE A 63 -6.48 -15.68 9.34
C ILE A 63 -6.79 -14.30 9.93
N ALA A 64 -7.97 -14.11 10.53
CA ALA A 64 -8.32 -12.84 11.16
C ALA A 64 -7.35 -12.45 12.30
N PHE A 65 -6.93 -13.43 13.12
CA PHE A 65 -5.95 -13.20 14.19
C PHE A 65 -4.57 -12.84 13.67
N LEU A 66 -4.13 -13.49 12.58
CA LEU A 66 -2.87 -13.18 11.94
C LEU A 66 -2.89 -11.82 11.23
N LEU A 67 -4.03 -11.38 10.71
CA LEU A 67 -4.12 -10.13 9.94
C LEU A 67 -4.46 -8.88 10.77
N ALA A 68 -5.31 -8.98 11.80
CA ALA A 68 -5.85 -7.79 12.44
C ALA A 68 -6.30 -7.94 13.91
N GLU A 69 -6.84 -9.09 14.31
CA GLU A 69 -7.49 -9.26 15.63
C GLU A 69 -6.77 -10.27 16.55
N PRO A 70 -5.46 -10.18 16.77
CA PRO A 70 -4.79 -11.16 17.60
C PRO A 70 -5.33 -11.08 19.05
N PRO A 71 -5.48 -12.23 19.75
CA PRO A 71 -5.91 -12.23 21.14
C PRO A 71 -4.89 -11.53 22.06
N GLU A 72 -5.38 -10.99 23.18
CA GLU A 72 -4.58 -10.52 24.33
C GLU A 72 -3.40 -9.55 24.03
N GLY A 73 -3.59 -8.56 23.15
CA GLY A 73 -2.69 -7.41 23.02
C GLY A 73 -1.40 -7.68 22.23
N GLU A 74 -1.34 -8.81 21.52
CA GLU A 74 -0.32 -9.10 20.53
C GLU A 74 -0.46 -8.17 19.30
N LEU A 75 0.60 -8.05 18.50
CA LEU A 75 0.59 -7.26 17.27
C LEU A 75 0.11 -8.12 16.09
N PRO A 76 -0.58 -7.55 15.09
CA PRO A 76 -0.87 -8.23 13.84
C PRO A 76 0.37 -8.94 13.27
N GLY A 77 0.18 -10.16 12.76
CA GLY A 77 1.23 -11.01 12.21
C GLY A 77 2.05 -11.82 13.23
N THR A 78 2.03 -11.44 14.51
CA THR A 78 2.87 -12.10 15.54
C THR A 78 2.22 -13.29 16.22
N TRP A 79 0.92 -13.52 16.00
CA TRP A 79 0.16 -14.52 16.73
C TRP A 79 0.67 -15.95 16.52
N ARG A 80 1.04 -16.60 17.62
CA ARG A 80 1.39 -18.03 17.73
C ARG A 80 0.76 -18.57 19.00
N CYS A 81 0.27 -19.81 18.98
CA CYS A 81 -0.34 -20.39 20.17
C CYS A 81 0.30 -21.71 20.58
N GLU A 82 0.89 -21.70 21.77
CA GLU A 82 1.46 -22.89 22.41
C GLU A 82 0.37 -23.88 22.84
N THR A 83 -0.83 -23.37 23.13
CA THR A 83 -2.01 -24.15 23.49
C THR A 83 -3.16 -23.89 22.50
N TRP A 84 -4.08 -24.85 22.37
CA TRP A 84 -5.19 -24.75 21.43
C TRP A 84 -6.16 -23.62 21.82
N TYR A 85 -6.33 -22.61 20.95
CA TYR A 85 -7.43 -21.67 21.07
C TYR A 85 -8.73 -22.37 20.66
N THR A 86 -9.78 -22.28 21.46
CA THR A 86 -11.03 -23.02 21.25
C THR A 86 -12.22 -22.08 21.28
N GLU A 87 -13.12 -22.20 20.31
CA GLU A 87 -14.34 -21.41 20.24
C GLU A 87 -15.55 -22.32 19.99
N THR A 88 -16.67 -21.99 20.62
CA THR A 88 -17.95 -22.70 20.43
C THR A 88 -18.85 -21.85 19.54
N LEU A 89 -19.17 -22.37 18.36
CA LEU A 89 -20.03 -21.70 17.39
C LEU A 89 -21.51 -21.85 17.76
N ALA A 90 -21.89 -23.06 18.15
CA ALA A 90 -23.24 -23.41 18.56
C ALA A 90 -23.23 -24.64 19.48
N SER A 91 -24.39 -25.01 20.02
CA SER A 91 -24.50 -26.19 20.88
C SER A 91 -24.08 -27.47 20.12
N GLY A 92 -22.97 -28.07 20.56
CA GLY A 92 -22.40 -29.27 19.95
C GLY A 92 -21.50 -29.00 18.74
N GLU A 93 -21.23 -27.74 18.40
CA GLU A 93 -20.36 -27.32 17.30
C GLU A 93 -19.27 -26.38 17.81
N SER A 94 -18.02 -26.77 17.61
CA SER A 94 -16.86 -26.00 18.03
C SER A 94 -15.69 -26.22 17.09
N TYR A 95 -14.72 -25.33 17.16
CA TYR A 95 -13.41 -25.57 16.58
C TYR A 95 -12.34 -25.30 17.62
N LYS A 96 -11.17 -25.87 17.38
CA LYS A 96 -9.94 -25.48 18.04
C LYS A 96 -8.86 -25.24 17.01
N ILE A 97 -8.08 -24.19 17.19
CA ILE A 97 -7.03 -23.77 16.25
C ILE A 97 -5.67 -23.71 16.95
N ARG A 98 -4.63 -24.00 16.18
CA ARG A 98 -3.23 -23.87 16.58
C ARG A 98 -2.42 -23.24 15.45
N ALA A 99 -1.62 -22.22 15.75
CA ALA A 99 -0.69 -21.58 14.83
C ALA A 99 0.74 -21.72 15.36
N GLU A 100 1.65 -22.23 14.53
CA GLU A 100 3.06 -22.45 14.86
C GLU A 100 3.96 -22.12 13.66
N ASP A 101 5.23 -21.79 13.91
CA ASP A 101 6.19 -21.60 12.84
C ASP A 101 6.46 -22.93 12.12
N GLY A 102 6.36 -22.90 10.80
CA GLY A 102 6.62 -24.05 9.95
C GLY A 102 8.08 -24.50 10.04
N SER A 103 8.31 -25.79 9.81
CA SER A 103 9.65 -26.39 9.81
C SER A 103 9.86 -27.23 8.55
N GLY A 104 11.12 -27.53 8.24
CA GLY A 104 11.48 -28.29 7.04
C GLY A 104 11.09 -27.55 5.75
N ILE A 105 10.22 -28.15 4.94
CA ILE A 105 9.75 -27.56 3.66
C ILE A 105 8.88 -26.31 3.83
N SER A 106 8.37 -26.08 5.04
CA SER A 106 7.54 -24.92 5.40
C SER A 106 8.30 -23.95 6.30
N ALA A 107 9.63 -24.05 6.39
CA ALA A 107 10.44 -23.11 7.15
C ALA A 107 10.24 -21.67 6.63
N GLY A 108 10.04 -20.73 7.56
CA GLY A 108 9.71 -19.32 7.24
C GLY A 108 8.21 -19.05 7.02
N LYS A 109 7.37 -20.08 7.01
CA LYS A 109 5.90 -19.97 6.87
C LYS A 109 5.19 -20.27 8.19
N ILE A 110 3.90 -20.02 8.25
CA ILE A 110 3.04 -20.34 9.41
C ILE A 110 2.24 -21.60 9.11
N LEU A 111 2.27 -22.58 10.00
CA LEU A 111 1.37 -23.73 9.95
C LEU A 111 0.18 -23.46 10.88
N VAL A 112 -1.01 -23.40 10.28
CA VAL A 112 -2.26 -23.32 11.02
C VAL A 112 -3.00 -24.65 10.94
N THR A 113 -3.31 -25.21 12.11
CA THR A 113 -4.12 -26.42 12.24
C THR A 113 -5.45 -26.07 12.88
N SER A 114 -6.56 -26.36 12.20
CA SER A 114 -7.92 -26.21 12.72
C SER A 114 -8.60 -27.57 12.85
N VAL A 115 -9.18 -27.86 14.02
CA VAL A 115 -9.96 -29.08 14.26
C VAL A 115 -11.41 -28.70 14.58
N GLY A 116 -12.29 -28.89 13.60
CA GLY A 116 -13.73 -28.71 13.74
C GLY A 116 -14.39 -29.94 14.34
N THR A 117 -15.33 -29.72 15.26
CA THR A 117 -16.07 -30.76 15.97
C THR A 117 -17.56 -30.50 15.81
N ALA A 118 -18.32 -31.52 15.38
CA ALA A 118 -19.77 -31.48 15.32
C ALA A 118 -20.37 -32.69 16.06
N THR A 119 -21.35 -32.41 16.92
CA THR A 119 -22.02 -33.40 17.77
C THR A 119 -23.53 -33.35 17.56
N HIS A 120 -24.15 -34.53 17.41
CA HIS A 120 -25.60 -34.68 17.41
C HIS A 120 -26.01 -35.90 18.25
N GLY A 121 -26.71 -35.65 19.36
CA GLY A 121 -26.99 -36.68 20.36
C GLY A 121 -25.70 -37.18 21.00
N SER A 122 -25.45 -38.50 20.94
CA SER A 122 -24.23 -39.14 21.47
C SER A 122 -23.15 -39.35 20.42
N VAL A 123 -23.33 -38.85 19.19
CA VAL A 123 -22.38 -39.03 18.09
C VAL A 123 -21.62 -37.72 17.86
N THR A 124 -20.30 -37.79 17.97
CA THR A 124 -19.37 -36.69 17.68
C THR A 124 -18.52 -37.07 16.47
N THR A 125 -18.24 -36.10 15.60
CA THR A 125 -17.36 -36.23 14.44
C THR A 125 -16.43 -35.03 14.39
N THR A 126 -15.19 -35.27 13.99
CA THR A 126 -14.17 -34.23 13.86
C THR A 126 -13.58 -34.20 12.46
N ARG A 127 -13.17 -33.02 12.01
CA ARG A 127 -12.40 -32.80 10.78
C ARG A 127 -11.23 -31.89 11.07
N THR A 128 -10.10 -32.16 10.44
CA THR A 128 -8.89 -31.35 10.60
C THR A 128 -8.51 -30.74 9.27
N ILE A 129 -8.23 -29.43 9.30
CA ILE A 129 -7.64 -28.68 8.21
C ILE A 129 -6.26 -28.22 8.66
N GLU A 130 -5.26 -28.49 7.83
CA GLU A 130 -3.91 -27.94 7.94
C GLU A 130 -3.71 -26.98 6.77
N ALA A 131 -3.37 -25.73 7.08
CA ALA A 131 -3.06 -24.70 6.11
C ALA A 131 -1.65 -24.19 6.36
N VAL A 132 -0.80 -24.21 5.33
CA VAL A 132 0.48 -23.51 5.35
C VAL A 132 0.26 -22.14 4.76
N MET A 133 0.55 -21.11 5.54
CA MET A 133 0.30 -19.72 5.21
C MET A 133 1.63 -18.98 5.11
N ASP A 134 1.80 -18.20 4.06
CA ASP A 134 2.90 -17.23 3.98
C ASP A 134 2.39 -15.88 4.49
N LEU A 135 3.00 -15.36 5.54
CA LEU A 135 2.63 -14.09 6.14
C LEU A 135 3.70 -13.06 5.78
N ASN A 136 3.28 -12.06 5.03
CA ASN A 136 4.11 -10.90 4.73
C ASN A 136 3.63 -9.71 5.55
N VAL A 137 4.51 -9.15 6.38
CA VAL A 137 4.24 -7.93 7.16
C VAL A 137 5.12 -6.82 6.60
N GLU A 138 4.50 -5.71 6.21
CA GLU A 138 5.17 -4.61 5.53
C GLU A 138 4.80 -3.27 6.16
N ASN A 139 5.78 -2.39 6.33
CA ASN A 139 5.53 -0.99 6.62
C ASN A 139 5.23 -0.25 5.31
N VAL A 140 3.99 0.17 5.11
CA VAL A 140 3.52 0.88 3.90
C VAL A 140 3.42 2.39 4.10
N CYS A 141 4.10 2.96 5.12
CA CYS A 141 4.13 4.40 5.28
C CYS A 141 4.75 5.11 4.07
N VAL A 142 4.45 6.39 3.91
CA VAL A 142 4.89 7.18 2.75
C VAL A 142 6.42 7.21 2.58
N TRP A 143 7.15 7.00 3.68
CA TRP A 143 8.61 7.02 3.71
C TRP A 143 9.28 5.69 3.34
N ASN A 144 8.53 4.59 3.24
CA ASN A 144 9.08 3.30 2.77
C ASN A 144 8.94 3.13 1.25
N ASN A 145 9.12 4.23 0.52
CA ASN A 145 9.05 4.30 -0.93
C ASN A 145 10.17 5.21 -1.44
N VAL A 146 10.58 5.08 -2.70
CA VAL A 146 11.43 6.10 -3.35
C VAL A 146 10.61 7.32 -3.76
N ILE A 147 9.36 7.08 -4.20
CA ILE A 147 8.39 8.09 -4.61
C ILE A 147 7.04 7.72 -4.01
N PHE A 148 6.43 8.69 -3.33
CA PHE A 148 5.04 8.60 -2.86
C PHE A 148 4.21 9.75 -3.43
N GLY A 149 3.35 9.43 -4.40
CA GLY A 149 2.49 10.39 -5.09
C GLY A 149 1.09 10.48 -4.52
N GLY A 150 0.66 11.70 -4.22
CA GLY A 150 -0.70 12.01 -3.77
C GLY A 150 -1.69 12.14 -4.92
N VAL A 151 -2.38 13.29 -4.98
CA VAL A 151 -3.55 13.52 -5.84
C VAL A 151 -3.23 13.55 -7.35
N GLY A 152 -2.00 13.89 -7.73
CA GLY A 152 -1.63 14.15 -9.13
C GLY A 152 -2.12 15.50 -9.64
N GLN A 153 -1.92 15.78 -10.93
CA GLN A 153 -2.36 16.99 -11.61
C GLN A 153 -2.69 16.68 -13.07
N ALA A 154 -3.81 17.20 -13.58
CA ALA A 154 -4.22 17.10 -14.99
C ALA A 154 -4.19 15.66 -15.54
N GLY A 155 -4.69 14.71 -14.74
CA GLY A 155 -4.72 13.30 -15.12
C GLY A 155 -3.38 12.56 -14.98
N ARG A 156 -2.39 13.13 -14.25
CA ARG A 156 -1.04 12.55 -14.08
C ARG A 156 -0.44 12.72 -12.70
N SER A 157 0.15 11.67 -12.12
CA SER A 157 0.92 11.79 -10.87
C SER A 157 2.39 12.12 -11.11
N ILE A 158 3.00 11.51 -12.13
CA ILE A 158 4.39 11.80 -12.56
C ILE A 158 4.39 12.25 -14.02
N ASN A 159 4.86 13.47 -14.27
CA ASN A 159 5.04 14.01 -15.59
C ASN A 159 6.52 14.05 -15.98
N GLY A 160 6.85 13.29 -17.03
CA GLY A 160 8.17 13.22 -17.62
C GLY A 160 8.96 12.00 -17.20
N ASN A 161 10.26 12.00 -17.50
CA ASN A 161 11.05 10.78 -17.57
C ASN A 161 12.03 10.68 -16.40
N VAL A 162 12.02 9.57 -15.66
CA VAL A 162 12.81 9.37 -14.43
C VAL A 162 13.28 7.91 -14.32
N LYS A 163 14.52 7.71 -13.89
CA LYS A 163 15.02 6.39 -13.48
C LYS A 163 14.72 6.18 -12.01
N ILE A 164 14.07 5.09 -11.70
CA ILE A 164 13.59 4.80 -10.36
C ILE A 164 14.23 3.51 -9.87
N ARG A 165 14.83 3.53 -8.69
CA ARG A 165 15.35 2.34 -8.00
C ARG A 165 14.67 2.23 -6.64
N GLY A 166 13.72 1.31 -6.50
CA GLY A 166 12.92 1.13 -5.27
C GLY A 166 11.41 1.27 -5.48
N SER A 167 10.66 1.17 -4.39
CA SER A 167 9.19 1.12 -4.37
C SER A 167 8.52 2.45 -4.72
N VAL A 168 7.51 2.40 -5.57
CA VAL A 168 6.70 3.56 -5.98
C VAL A 168 5.26 3.32 -5.55
N HIS A 169 4.67 4.32 -4.90
CA HIS A 169 3.28 4.28 -4.48
C HIS A 169 2.57 5.55 -4.94
N LEU A 170 1.59 5.41 -5.83
CA LEU A 170 0.78 6.50 -6.37
C LEU A 170 -0.68 6.30 -5.96
N LEU A 171 -1.27 7.31 -5.33
CA LEU A 171 -2.67 7.30 -4.93
C LEU A 171 -3.57 7.72 -6.10
N GLY A 172 -3.44 8.95 -6.58
CA GLY A 172 -4.35 9.51 -7.59
C GLY A 172 -5.78 9.69 -7.08
N ASP A 173 -5.97 9.86 -5.76
CA ASP A 173 -7.28 9.97 -5.10
C ASP A 173 -8.07 11.25 -5.47
N GLY A 174 -7.43 12.21 -6.13
CA GLY A 174 -8.00 13.53 -6.40
C GLY A 174 -8.16 14.38 -5.14
N GLU A 175 -8.72 15.56 -5.32
CA GLU A 175 -8.88 16.55 -4.26
C GLU A 175 -10.25 16.48 -3.59
N GLU A 176 -10.23 16.58 -2.27
CA GLU A 176 -11.45 16.65 -1.45
C GLU A 176 -12.17 17.98 -1.69
N TYR A 177 -13.51 17.91 -1.65
CA TYR A 177 -14.38 19.06 -1.79
C TYR A 177 -15.58 18.95 -0.84
N THR A 178 -16.20 20.09 -0.55
CA THR A 178 -17.45 20.12 0.21
C THR A 178 -18.62 20.16 -0.74
N ASP A 179 -19.29 19.03 -0.83
CA ASP A 179 -20.58 18.86 -1.49
C ASP A 179 -21.66 19.65 -0.71
N LEU A 180 -21.99 20.86 -1.17
CA LEU A 180 -22.89 21.82 -0.56
C LEU A 180 -24.37 21.51 -0.86
N ASP A 181 -24.65 20.88 -1.99
CA ASP A 181 -26.00 20.61 -2.46
C ASP A 181 -26.40 19.11 -2.34
N ALA A 182 -25.44 18.26 -1.98
CA ALA A 182 -25.53 16.83 -1.72
C ALA A 182 -25.83 15.98 -2.96
N ASP A 183 -25.35 16.41 -4.14
CA ASP A 183 -25.55 15.71 -5.41
C ASP A 183 -24.50 14.59 -5.67
N GLY A 184 -23.39 14.61 -4.92
CA GLY A 184 -22.29 13.65 -5.04
C GLY A 184 -21.26 13.97 -6.14
N HIS A 185 -21.30 15.16 -6.70
CA HIS A 185 -20.36 15.72 -7.67
C HIS A 185 -19.79 17.05 -7.18
N TRP A 186 -18.75 17.55 -7.84
CA TRP A 186 -18.19 18.86 -7.51
C TRP A 186 -18.58 19.83 -8.61
N ASP A 187 -19.11 20.97 -8.22
CA ASP A 187 -19.59 21.95 -9.18
C ASP A 187 -18.62 23.13 -9.31
N ASP A 188 -18.30 23.50 -10.55
CA ASP A 188 -17.56 24.74 -10.82
C ASP A 188 -18.51 25.95 -10.81
N VAL A 189 -17.94 27.15 -10.89
CA VAL A 189 -18.72 28.38 -11.02
C VAL A 189 -19.44 28.42 -12.36
N GLU A 190 -20.76 28.31 -12.28
CA GLU A 190 -21.59 28.53 -13.45
C GLU A 190 -21.93 30.02 -13.60
N THR A 191 -21.53 30.58 -14.74
CA THR A 191 -21.81 31.98 -15.08
C THR A 191 -23.26 32.14 -15.51
N TYR A 192 -23.93 33.18 -15.01
CA TYR A 192 -25.30 33.52 -15.39
C TYR A 192 -25.40 34.95 -15.91
N THR A 193 -26.45 35.20 -16.69
CA THR A 193 -26.80 36.56 -17.13
C THR A 193 -27.68 37.21 -16.08
N ASP A 194 -27.09 38.08 -15.26
CA ASP A 194 -27.80 38.94 -14.31
C ASP A 194 -28.62 40.01 -15.06
N ALA A 195 -29.83 39.63 -15.47
CA ALA A 195 -30.69 40.43 -16.33
C ALA A 195 -31.28 41.63 -15.58
N ASN A 196 -31.32 41.58 -14.24
CA ASN A 196 -31.88 42.63 -13.40
C ASN A 196 -30.82 43.44 -12.61
N SER A 197 -29.54 43.09 -12.77
CA SER A 197 -28.38 43.74 -12.14
C SER A 197 -28.42 43.73 -10.61
N ASN A 198 -28.97 42.68 -9.99
CA ASN A 198 -29.05 42.52 -8.53
C ASN A 198 -27.84 41.78 -7.91
N GLY A 199 -26.94 41.24 -8.74
CA GLY A 199 -25.78 40.47 -8.32
C GLY A 199 -26.10 39.07 -7.79
N GLN A 200 -27.26 38.50 -8.10
CA GLN A 200 -27.69 37.14 -7.73
C GLN A 200 -28.35 36.44 -8.92
N TYR A 201 -28.32 35.11 -8.95
CA TYR A 201 -29.06 34.35 -9.96
C TYR A 201 -30.55 34.33 -9.62
N ASP A 202 -31.39 34.70 -10.58
CA ASP A 202 -32.85 34.58 -10.47
C ASP A 202 -33.41 33.46 -11.36
N PHE A 203 -34.46 32.79 -10.86
CA PHE A 203 -35.11 31.71 -11.60
C PHE A 203 -35.62 32.20 -12.98
N GLY A 204 -35.06 31.61 -14.05
CA GLY A 204 -35.35 31.97 -15.44
C GLY A 204 -34.27 32.80 -16.12
N GLU A 205 -33.19 33.17 -15.42
CA GLU A 205 -31.99 33.71 -16.04
C GLU A 205 -31.22 32.61 -16.77
N PRO A 206 -30.67 32.88 -17.97
CA PRO A 206 -29.83 31.92 -18.66
C PRO A 206 -28.47 31.83 -17.96
N PHE A 207 -28.02 30.60 -17.74
CA PHE A 207 -26.70 30.27 -17.20
C PHE A 207 -25.97 29.29 -18.12
N VAL A 208 -24.66 29.13 -17.89
CA VAL A 208 -23.82 28.16 -18.57
C VAL A 208 -23.76 26.90 -17.73
N ASP A 209 -24.58 25.94 -18.12
CA ASP A 209 -24.66 24.57 -17.58
C ASP A 209 -23.47 23.75 -18.08
N THR A 210 -22.41 23.67 -17.27
CA THR A 210 -21.09 23.13 -17.65
C THR A 210 -21.02 21.62 -17.47
N ASP A 211 -21.73 21.07 -16.50
CA ASP A 211 -21.82 19.64 -16.16
C ASP A 211 -23.11 18.97 -16.67
N LEU A 212 -24.06 19.74 -17.23
CA LEU A 212 -25.30 19.29 -17.87
C LEU A 212 -26.32 18.68 -16.88
N ASP A 213 -26.31 19.12 -15.63
CA ASP A 213 -27.22 18.65 -14.59
C ASP A 213 -28.60 19.36 -14.65
N GLY A 214 -28.66 20.53 -15.29
CA GLY A 214 -29.86 21.35 -15.45
C GLY A 214 -30.15 22.36 -14.33
N HIS A 215 -29.24 22.53 -13.38
CA HIS A 215 -29.26 23.55 -12.32
C HIS A 215 -28.09 24.51 -12.47
N ARG A 216 -28.18 25.66 -11.78
CA ARG A 216 -27.11 26.65 -11.77
C ARG A 216 -26.32 26.50 -10.50
N ASP A 217 -25.07 26.09 -10.60
CA ASP A 217 -24.30 25.76 -9.41
C ASP A 217 -23.39 26.89 -8.94
N ALA A 218 -23.23 26.93 -7.62
CA ALA A 218 -22.28 27.82 -6.98
C ALA A 218 -21.01 27.02 -6.74
N ARG A 219 -19.86 27.55 -7.20
CA ARG A 219 -18.56 26.87 -7.00
C ARG A 219 -18.41 26.35 -5.58
N GLU A 220 -18.22 25.05 -5.49
CA GLU A 220 -18.02 24.39 -4.23
C GLU A 220 -16.58 24.55 -3.73
N PRO A 221 -16.38 24.73 -2.42
CA PRO A 221 -15.04 24.86 -1.88
C PRO A 221 -14.33 23.50 -1.94
N PHE A 222 -13.14 23.50 -2.51
CA PHE A 222 -12.25 22.35 -2.53
C PHE A 222 -10.90 22.71 -1.92
N VAL A 223 -10.15 21.68 -1.62
CA VAL A 223 -8.79 21.79 -1.13
C VAL A 223 -7.82 21.62 -2.31
N ASP A 224 -7.08 22.67 -2.65
CA ASP A 224 -6.03 22.65 -3.68
C ASP A 224 -4.73 22.03 -3.12
N VAL A 225 -4.70 20.71 -3.03
CA VAL A 225 -3.61 19.91 -2.45
C VAL A 225 -2.35 19.96 -3.34
N ASN A 226 -2.49 20.21 -4.64
CA ASN A 226 -1.39 20.26 -5.61
C ASN A 226 -0.99 21.70 -6.04
N GLY A 227 -1.68 22.72 -5.56
CA GLY A 227 -1.37 24.14 -5.75
C GLY A 227 -1.55 24.67 -7.17
N ASN A 228 -2.44 24.07 -7.98
CA ASN A 228 -2.64 24.44 -9.38
C ASN A 228 -3.82 25.42 -9.59
N GLY A 229 -4.63 25.67 -8.56
CA GLY A 229 -5.77 26.59 -8.58
C GLY A 229 -7.05 26.03 -9.20
N THR A 230 -7.13 24.73 -9.47
CA THR A 230 -8.28 24.01 -10.04
C THR A 230 -8.49 22.69 -9.32
N ARG A 231 -9.74 22.23 -9.15
CA ARG A 231 -9.99 20.93 -8.53
C ARG A 231 -9.56 19.81 -9.47
N ASP A 232 -8.73 18.89 -8.99
CA ASP A 232 -8.45 17.64 -9.69
C ASP A 232 -9.35 16.49 -9.20
N PRO A 233 -10.16 15.85 -10.06
CA PRO A 233 -10.86 14.62 -9.69
C PRO A 233 -9.87 13.45 -9.53
N ALA A 234 -10.32 12.36 -8.90
CA ALA A 234 -9.54 11.13 -8.85
C ALA A 234 -9.18 10.65 -10.27
N LEU A 235 -7.96 10.11 -10.43
CA LEU A 235 -7.53 9.57 -11.71
C LEU A 235 -8.42 8.40 -12.11
N THR A 236 -8.78 8.35 -13.39
CA THR A 236 -9.61 7.29 -13.95
C THR A 236 -8.78 6.30 -14.75
N VAL A 237 -9.40 5.21 -15.19
CA VAL A 237 -8.78 4.21 -16.09
C VAL A 237 -8.29 4.76 -17.43
N THR A 238 -8.71 5.98 -17.81
CA THR A 238 -8.20 6.67 -19.01
C THR A 238 -7.05 7.63 -18.70
N ASP A 239 -6.90 8.01 -17.44
CA ASP A 239 -5.85 8.90 -16.99
C ASP A 239 -4.55 8.14 -16.75
N MET A 240 -3.43 8.86 -16.77
CA MET A 240 -2.09 8.29 -16.76
C MET A 240 -1.41 8.60 -15.43
N ALA A 241 -1.45 7.71 -14.45
CA ALA A 241 -0.72 7.90 -13.19
C ALA A 241 0.78 8.13 -13.40
N SER A 242 1.40 7.39 -14.34
CA SER A 242 2.81 7.54 -14.67
C SER A 242 3.09 7.22 -16.14
N GLU A 243 4.05 7.95 -16.73
CA GLU A 243 4.67 7.60 -18.00
C GLU A 243 6.13 7.20 -17.78
N ILE A 244 6.47 5.95 -18.10
CA ILE A 244 7.85 5.46 -18.13
C ILE A 244 8.22 5.27 -19.61
N SER A 245 9.10 6.11 -20.15
CA SER A 245 9.42 6.07 -21.58
C SER A 245 10.90 6.30 -21.90
N GLY A 246 11.31 5.97 -23.13
CA GLY A 246 12.70 6.14 -23.56
C GLY A 246 13.70 5.38 -22.68
N ASP A 247 14.65 6.11 -22.07
CA ASP A 247 15.70 5.57 -21.19
C ASP A 247 15.30 5.49 -19.70
N ALA A 248 14.04 5.72 -19.33
CA ALA A 248 13.57 5.53 -17.96
C ALA A 248 13.23 4.07 -17.67
N ASP A 249 13.48 3.66 -16.44
CA ASP A 249 13.20 2.32 -15.95
C ASP A 249 13.00 2.32 -14.44
N MET A 250 12.20 1.38 -13.96
CA MET A 250 12.08 1.06 -12.54
C MET A 250 12.86 -0.22 -12.26
N GLY A 251 13.76 -0.21 -11.27
CA GLY A 251 14.58 -1.36 -10.92
C GLY A 251 14.64 -1.61 -9.42
N ASN A 252 15.20 -2.77 -9.07
CA ASN A 252 15.18 -3.30 -7.72
C ASN A 252 16.56 -3.29 -7.02
N THR A 253 17.55 -2.60 -7.59
CA THR A 253 18.90 -2.48 -7.02
C THR A 253 19.47 -1.07 -7.19
N TYR A 254 20.71 -0.83 -6.74
CA TYR A 254 21.42 0.43 -6.93
C TYR A 254 22.14 0.58 -8.27
N ASP A 255 21.69 -0.14 -9.30
CA ASP A 255 22.24 -0.01 -10.65
C ASP A 255 22.23 1.45 -11.15
N GLY A 256 23.38 1.90 -11.65
CA GLY A 256 23.61 3.27 -12.12
C GLY A 256 23.96 4.30 -11.03
N MET A 257 24.01 3.92 -9.75
CA MET A 257 24.38 4.85 -8.66
C MET A 257 25.88 5.22 -8.71
N LEU A 258 26.18 6.51 -8.56
CA LEU A 258 27.56 7.00 -8.48
C LEU A 258 28.28 6.42 -7.26
N ALA A 259 29.56 6.04 -7.41
CA ALA A 259 30.33 5.40 -6.36
C ALA A 259 30.46 6.24 -5.06
N ASP A 260 30.59 7.57 -5.17
CA ASP A 260 30.62 8.46 -4.00
C ASP A 260 29.28 8.42 -3.23
N LEU A 261 28.16 8.43 -3.95
CA LEU A 261 26.82 8.33 -3.37
C LEU A 261 26.59 6.93 -2.76
N ARG A 262 26.99 5.88 -3.48
CA ARG A 262 26.90 4.49 -3.03
C ARG A 262 27.67 4.22 -1.74
N SER A 263 28.80 4.89 -1.55
CA SER A 263 29.63 4.76 -0.33
C SER A 263 28.99 5.37 0.92
N ARG A 264 28.01 6.26 0.74
CA ARG A 264 27.32 7.02 1.79
C ARG A 264 25.97 6.41 2.17
N VAL A 265 25.60 5.27 1.60
CA VAL A 265 24.33 4.58 1.88
C VAL A 265 24.61 3.15 2.33
N PRO A 266 23.74 2.55 3.17
CA PRO A 266 23.81 1.15 3.54
C PRO A 266 23.93 0.18 2.35
N ALA A 267 24.38 -1.03 2.62
CA ALA A 267 24.31 -2.10 1.62
C ALA A 267 22.85 -2.52 1.42
N LEU A 268 22.55 -3.06 0.24
CA LEU A 268 21.23 -3.63 -0.01
C LEU A 268 21.00 -4.81 0.93
N PRO A 269 19.78 -4.97 1.47
CA PRO A 269 19.36 -6.23 2.08
C PRO A 269 19.51 -7.40 1.11
N GLN A 270 19.69 -8.60 1.67
CA GLN A 270 19.78 -9.83 0.89
C GLN A 270 18.55 -10.71 1.14
N THR A 271 17.99 -11.26 0.07
CA THR A 271 16.90 -12.24 0.12
C THR A 271 17.24 -13.48 -0.69
N THR A 272 16.47 -14.55 -0.52
CA THR A 272 16.60 -15.75 -1.37
C THR A 272 15.56 -15.68 -2.49
N PHE A 273 16.02 -15.63 -3.75
CA PHE A 273 15.17 -15.63 -4.93
C PHE A 273 15.65 -16.70 -5.91
N GLY A 274 14.74 -17.52 -6.45
CA GLY A 274 15.12 -18.60 -7.38
C GLY A 274 16.10 -19.65 -6.79
N GLY A 275 16.28 -19.69 -5.46
CA GLY A 275 17.26 -20.55 -4.78
C GLY A 275 18.66 -19.93 -4.62
N GLU A 276 18.83 -18.66 -4.99
CA GLU A 276 20.07 -17.89 -4.93
C GLU A 276 19.93 -16.75 -3.93
N LEU A 277 21.05 -16.35 -3.30
CA LEU A 277 21.09 -15.19 -2.40
C LEU A 277 21.35 -13.94 -3.24
N VAL A 278 20.42 -13.01 -3.24
CA VAL A 278 20.44 -11.80 -4.09
C VAL A 278 20.23 -10.53 -3.28
N ASP A 279 20.85 -9.44 -3.73
CA ASP A 279 20.69 -8.09 -3.21
C ASP A 279 19.41 -7.46 -3.80
N THR A 280 18.56 -6.86 -2.96
CA THR A 280 17.28 -6.31 -3.40
C THR A 280 16.86 -5.07 -2.58
N LEU A 281 16.11 -4.17 -3.23
CA LEU A 281 15.37 -3.08 -2.59
C LEU A 281 13.96 -3.48 -2.17
N GLU A 282 13.55 -4.72 -2.44
CA GLU A 282 12.18 -5.21 -2.28
C GLU A 282 11.15 -4.32 -2.99
N ALA A 283 11.55 -3.78 -4.14
CA ALA A 283 10.83 -2.74 -4.86
C ALA A 283 9.44 -3.21 -5.31
N LYS A 284 8.41 -2.43 -5.00
CA LYS A 284 7.02 -2.67 -5.41
C LYS A 284 6.45 -1.46 -6.15
N LEU A 285 5.65 -1.70 -7.18
CA LEU A 285 4.88 -0.66 -7.86
C LEU A 285 3.42 -0.74 -7.42
N ARG A 286 2.94 0.27 -6.71
CA ARG A 286 1.54 0.40 -6.28
C ARG A 286 0.91 1.63 -6.93
N VAL A 287 -0.20 1.44 -7.61
CA VAL A 287 -0.98 2.52 -8.21
C VAL A 287 -2.46 2.26 -7.97
N LYS A 288 -3.07 3.12 -7.15
CA LYS A 288 -4.48 2.99 -6.76
C LYS A 288 -5.41 3.52 -7.86
N HIS A 289 -5.11 4.70 -8.40
CA HIS A 289 -5.87 5.33 -9.48
C HIS A 289 -4.94 5.79 -10.62
N GLY A 290 -5.36 5.59 -11.86
CA GLY A 290 -4.65 5.91 -13.10
C GLY A 290 -3.81 4.76 -13.68
N ARG A 291 -3.65 4.75 -15.01
CA ARG A 291 -2.81 3.77 -15.73
C ARG A 291 -1.33 4.07 -15.62
N VAL A 292 -0.52 3.02 -15.67
CA VAL A 292 0.94 3.13 -15.88
C VAL A 292 1.26 2.88 -17.34
N ASN A 293 1.72 3.90 -18.05
CA ASN A 293 2.14 3.77 -19.44
C ASN A 293 3.63 3.45 -19.53
N ILE A 294 3.97 2.36 -20.22
CA ILE A 294 5.35 1.96 -20.50
C ILE A 294 5.57 1.99 -22.02
N SER A 295 6.55 2.78 -22.46
CA SER A 295 6.82 2.99 -23.90
C SER A 295 8.31 3.02 -24.23
N GLY A 296 8.64 2.75 -25.50
CA GLY A 296 10.04 2.72 -25.93
C GLY A 296 10.79 1.53 -25.33
N SER A 297 11.97 1.78 -24.74
CA SER A 297 12.80 0.77 -24.07
C SER A 297 12.62 0.70 -22.55
N ALA A 298 11.63 1.42 -22.01
CA ALA A 298 11.37 1.46 -20.58
C ALA A 298 10.86 0.12 -20.04
N THR A 299 11.21 -0.18 -18.79
CA THR A 299 10.78 -1.40 -18.11
C THR A 299 10.42 -1.14 -16.64
N VAL A 300 9.56 -2.01 -16.10
CA VAL A 300 9.35 -2.19 -14.65
C VAL A 300 10.00 -3.51 -14.27
N GLY A 301 11.10 -3.46 -13.53
CA GLY A 301 12.00 -4.58 -13.34
C GLY A 301 12.78 -4.91 -14.63
N ALA A 302 13.54 -6.00 -14.58
CA ALA A 302 14.19 -6.59 -15.74
C ALA A 302 14.09 -8.12 -15.70
N VAL A 303 14.42 -8.75 -16.84
CA VAL A 303 14.39 -10.21 -16.97
C VAL A 303 15.40 -10.81 -15.99
N ASN A 304 14.92 -11.67 -15.09
CA ASN A 304 15.76 -12.41 -14.14
C ASN A 304 16.92 -13.14 -14.85
N GLN A 305 18.15 -12.93 -14.38
CA GLN A 305 19.34 -13.63 -14.87
C GLN A 305 19.89 -14.56 -13.78
N PRO A 306 19.65 -15.88 -13.86
CA PRO A 306 20.18 -16.81 -12.87
C PRO A 306 21.70 -16.74 -12.77
N GLY A 307 22.22 -16.63 -11.54
CA GLY A 307 23.63 -16.52 -11.22
C GLY A 307 24.13 -15.09 -10.94
N ASP A 308 23.29 -14.07 -11.14
CA ASP A 308 23.61 -12.70 -10.75
C ASP A 308 23.41 -12.49 -9.24
N SER A 309 24.17 -11.57 -8.66
CA SER A 309 24.09 -11.24 -7.22
C SER A 309 22.93 -10.30 -6.88
N ASP A 310 22.25 -9.79 -7.90
CA ASP A 310 21.33 -8.67 -7.84
C ASP A 310 19.96 -9.15 -8.31
N LYS A 311 18.89 -8.79 -7.60
CA LYS A 311 17.54 -9.17 -8.04
C LYS A 311 17.06 -8.23 -9.13
N GLU A 312 16.77 -8.73 -10.34
CA GLU A 312 16.32 -7.88 -11.45
C GLU A 312 14.81 -7.63 -11.46
N THR A 313 14.00 -8.61 -11.06
CA THR A 313 12.55 -8.47 -10.99
C THR A 313 12.16 -7.57 -9.82
N VAL A 314 11.07 -6.82 -10.00
CA VAL A 314 10.42 -6.15 -8.86
C VAL A 314 9.63 -7.18 -8.05
N ASP A 315 9.49 -6.95 -6.75
CA ASP A 315 8.84 -7.87 -5.81
C ASP A 315 7.33 -7.90 -5.98
N GLY A 316 6.74 -6.88 -6.58
CA GLY A 316 5.33 -6.87 -6.92
C GLY A 316 4.89 -5.66 -7.73
N THR A 317 3.85 -5.86 -8.52
CA THR A 317 3.07 -4.77 -9.11
C THR A 317 1.60 -4.91 -8.76
N TYR A 318 0.98 -3.79 -8.42
CA TYR A 318 -0.39 -3.65 -7.90
C TYR A 318 -1.00 -2.39 -8.53
N VAL A 319 -1.47 -2.51 -9.77
CA VAL A 319 -1.92 -1.37 -10.59
C VAL A 319 -3.39 -1.58 -10.92
N ASN A 320 -4.27 -0.87 -10.23
CA ASN A 320 -5.72 -1.07 -10.31
C ASN A 320 -6.27 -0.86 -11.73
N ASP A 321 -5.81 0.20 -12.40
CA ASP A 321 -6.32 0.61 -13.71
C ASP A 321 -5.53 -0.01 -14.88
N GLY A 322 -4.52 -0.82 -14.54
CA GLY A 322 -3.68 -1.57 -15.46
C GLY A 322 -2.59 -0.76 -16.17
N PHE A 323 -1.93 -1.43 -17.12
CA PHE A 323 -0.80 -0.87 -17.87
C PHE A 323 -1.21 -0.46 -19.29
N GLY A 324 -0.52 0.53 -19.85
CA GLY A 324 -0.68 0.99 -21.23
C GLY A 324 0.65 1.37 -21.87
N GLY A 325 0.60 2.14 -22.96
CA GLY A 325 1.79 2.49 -23.75
C GLY A 325 2.18 1.45 -24.79
N THR A 326 3.23 1.76 -25.56
CA THR A 326 3.66 0.93 -26.70
C THR A 326 4.29 -0.40 -26.30
N ALA A 327 4.93 -0.44 -25.13
CA ALA A 327 5.53 -1.65 -24.57
C ALA A 327 4.56 -2.35 -23.60
N GLY A 328 3.84 -1.57 -22.78
CA GLY A 328 2.79 -2.06 -21.88
C GLY A 328 3.26 -3.21 -20.98
N VAL A 329 2.36 -4.18 -20.77
CA VAL A 329 2.61 -5.34 -19.90
C VAL A 329 3.80 -6.22 -20.35
N GLY A 330 4.21 -6.13 -21.62
CA GLY A 330 5.36 -6.88 -22.15
C GLY A 330 6.72 -6.40 -21.60
N SER A 331 6.73 -5.30 -20.85
CA SER A 331 7.92 -4.75 -20.19
C SER A 331 7.75 -4.64 -18.68
N VAL A 332 6.87 -5.48 -18.12
CA VAL A 332 6.69 -5.65 -16.67
C VAL A 332 7.28 -7.00 -16.25
N TYR A 333 8.32 -6.95 -15.42
CA TYR A 333 9.04 -8.10 -14.88
C TYR A 333 8.93 -8.08 -13.36
N SER A 334 7.91 -8.79 -12.86
CA SER A 334 7.50 -8.78 -11.46
C SER A 334 7.20 -10.20 -10.99
N ASP A 335 7.50 -10.49 -9.72
CA ASP A 335 7.30 -11.80 -9.12
C ASP A 335 5.83 -12.22 -9.08
N ASN A 336 4.91 -11.26 -8.92
CA ASN A 336 3.47 -11.48 -8.94
C ASN A 336 2.83 -11.26 -10.33
N GLY A 337 3.63 -11.02 -11.38
CA GLY A 337 3.15 -10.61 -12.70
C GLY A 337 2.60 -9.18 -12.71
N TYR A 338 1.60 -8.92 -13.56
CA TYR A 338 1.06 -7.56 -13.82
C TYR A 338 -0.46 -7.44 -13.60
N ALA A 339 -1.12 -8.51 -13.16
CA ALA A 339 -2.59 -8.60 -13.18
C ALA A 339 -3.26 -8.22 -11.84
N ASN A 340 -2.47 -8.06 -10.78
CA ASN A 340 -3.01 -7.72 -9.47
C ASN A 340 -3.39 -6.23 -9.44
N GLY A 341 -4.59 -5.94 -8.95
CA GLY A 341 -5.02 -4.58 -8.63
C GLY A 341 -4.33 -4.06 -7.37
N TYR A 342 -4.71 -2.85 -6.96
CA TYR A 342 -4.19 -2.25 -5.73
C TYR A 342 -4.46 -3.16 -4.52
N ASP A 343 -3.42 -3.41 -3.71
CA ASP A 343 -3.41 -4.41 -2.64
C ASP A 343 -3.75 -3.87 -1.26
N LEU A 344 -3.89 -2.55 -1.12
CA LEU A 344 -4.19 -1.88 0.14
C LEU A 344 -5.65 -1.41 0.17
N GLY A 345 -6.27 -1.44 1.35
CA GLY A 345 -7.62 -0.93 1.53
C GLY A 345 -7.70 0.59 1.34
N ASP A 346 -8.88 1.08 0.97
CA ASP A 346 -9.14 2.52 0.89
C ASP A 346 -8.92 3.20 2.25
N GLY A 347 -8.23 4.34 2.25
CA GLY A 347 -7.93 5.11 3.46
C GLY A 347 -6.81 4.53 4.34
N VAL A 348 -6.23 3.36 4.01
CA VAL A 348 -5.11 2.79 4.78
C VAL A 348 -3.86 3.68 4.67
N VAL A 349 -3.60 4.21 3.48
CA VAL A 349 -2.51 5.15 3.23
C VAL A 349 -3.08 6.34 2.47
N THR A 350 -2.84 7.54 2.99
CA THR A 350 -3.24 8.81 2.39
C THR A 350 -2.03 9.74 2.30
N LEU A 351 -2.08 10.73 1.41
CA LEU A 351 -1.07 11.78 1.40
C LEU A 351 -1.21 12.59 2.71
N PRO A 352 -0.15 12.72 3.53
CA PRO A 352 -0.19 13.61 4.68
C PRO A 352 -0.29 15.04 4.16
N VAL A 353 -1.37 15.73 4.46
CA VAL A 353 -1.55 17.16 4.19
C VAL A 353 -0.87 17.99 5.28
N ILE A 354 -0.24 19.11 4.92
CA ILE A 354 0.46 19.96 5.90
C ILE A 354 0.02 21.42 6.00
N ASP A 355 -0.61 21.97 4.96
CA ASP A 355 -0.88 23.41 4.84
C ASP A 355 -2.36 23.78 5.10
N HIS A 356 -3.24 22.80 5.23
CA HIS A 356 -4.63 22.96 5.63
C HIS A 356 -5.08 21.82 6.56
N GLY A 357 -6.31 21.90 7.06
CA GLY A 357 -6.88 20.93 8.00
C GLY A 357 -6.35 21.09 9.43
N GLU A 358 -7.24 21.04 10.44
CA GLU A 358 -6.81 21.17 11.83
C GLU A 358 -5.89 20.01 12.25
N TYR A 359 -4.82 20.31 12.98
CA TYR A 359 -3.91 19.30 13.51
C TYR A 359 -3.84 19.38 15.03
N THR A 360 -4.12 18.26 15.71
CA THR A 360 -4.09 18.20 17.18
C THR A 360 -2.94 17.34 17.67
N HIS A 361 -2.07 17.91 18.51
CA HIS A 361 -0.96 17.19 19.14
C HIS A 361 -0.79 17.62 20.59
N GLY A 362 -0.61 16.65 21.50
CA GLY A 362 -0.42 16.94 22.93
C GLY A 362 -1.57 17.73 23.57
N GLY A 363 -2.79 17.62 23.06
CA GLY A 363 -3.97 18.37 23.54
C GLY A 363 -4.06 19.82 23.07
N THR A 364 -3.15 20.27 22.18
CA THR A 364 -3.22 21.58 21.52
C THR A 364 -3.63 21.40 20.06
N THR A 365 -4.60 22.18 19.60
CA THR A 365 -5.03 22.21 18.20
C THR A 365 -4.39 23.39 17.48
N TYR A 366 -3.80 23.10 16.33
CA TYR A 366 -3.18 24.04 15.41
C TYR A 366 -4.02 24.13 14.14
N SER A 367 -3.94 25.25 13.42
CA SER A 367 -4.70 25.45 12.18
C SER A 367 -4.32 24.47 11.08
N ASN A 368 -3.09 23.98 11.08
CA ASN A 368 -2.52 22.99 10.17
C ASN A 368 -1.20 22.44 10.72
N TYR A 369 -0.63 21.45 10.05
CA TYR A 369 0.64 20.83 10.45
C TYR A 369 1.81 21.83 10.41
N LEU A 370 1.85 22.73 9.42
CA LEU A 370 2.86 23.79 9.34
C LEU A 370 2.85 24.72 10.56
N ALA A 371 1.67 25.07 11.09
CA ALA A 371 1.54 25.86 12.31
C ALA A 371 2.06 25.10 13.54
N TYR A 372 1.84 23.79 13.61
CA TYR A 372 2.45 22.94 14.64
C TYR A 372 3.98 22.91 14.52
N LEU A 373 4.52 22.73 13.31
CA LEU A 373 5.97 22.73 13.07
C LEU A 373 6.58 24.08 13.45
N GLN A 374 5.94 25.19 13.08
CA GLN A 374 6.41 26.53 13.44
C GLN A 374 6.47 26.73 14.97
N ALA A 375 5.47 26.23 15.71
CA ALA A 375 5.46 26.28 17.17
C ALA A 375 6.51 25.35 17.83
N SER A 376 6.90 24.28 17.12
CA SER A 376 7.81 23.24 17.61
C SER A 376 9.23 23.34 17.06
N ALA A 377 9.59 24.46 16.41
CA ALA A 377 10.87 24.64 15.72
C ALA A 377 11.68 25.84 16.24
N THR A 378 12.94 25.90 15.82
CA THR A 378 13.74 27.14 15.85
C THR A 378 13.40 27.95 14.61
N VAL A 379 12.74 29.10 14.81
CA VAL A 379 12.21 29.92 13.70
C VAL A 379 13.23 30.95 13.23
N VAL A 380 13.42 31.03 11.91
CA VAL A 380 14.19 32.03 11.18
C VAL A 380 13.22 32.88 10.35
N THR A 381 13.25 34.19 10.53
CA THR A 381 12.39 35.10 9.77
C THR A 381 12.95 35.38 8.38
N GLY A 382 12.14 35.19 7.36
CA GLY A 382 12.47 35.42 5.95
C GLY A 382 13.17 34.22 5.29
N ASP A 383 13.84 34.49 4.18
CA ASP A 383 14.53 33.47 3.38
C ASP A 383 15.80 32.96 4.09
N LEU A 384 16.03 31.65 4.01
CA LEU A 384 17.22 30.98 4.53
C LEU A 384 18.12 30.52 3.37
N ASN A 385 19.29 31.16 3.24
CA ASN A 385 20.25 30.86 2.18
C ASN A 385 21.45 30.07 2.73
N ILE A 386 21.45 28.75 2.50
CA ILE A 386 22.52 27.83 2.89
C ILE A 386 23.57 27.83 1.77
N THR A 387 24.63 28.63 1.95
CA THR A 387 25.60 28.92 0.89
C THR A 387 27.00 28.48 1.25
N TYR A 388 27.63 27.64 0.41
CA TYR A 388 29.03 27.26 0.55
C TYR A 388 29.93 28.50 0.65
N GLY A 389 30.81 28.55 1.65
CA GLY A 389 31.72 29.68 1.86
C GLY A 389 31.11 30.84 2.66
N VAL A 390 29.84 30.75 3.05
CA VAL A 390 29.16 31.74 3.89
C VAL A 390 28.78 31.09 5.22
N PRO A 391 29.63 31.24 6.26
CA PRO A 391 29.31 30.71 7.58
C PRO A 391 28.03 31.31 8.12
N GLN A 392 27.20 30.47 8.75
CA GLN A 392 25.97 30.90 9.42
C GLN A 392 25.71 30.02 10.65
N THR A 393 25.09 30.60 11.67
CA THR A 393 24.75 29.89 12.90
C THR A 393 23.36 30.30 13.35
N ILE A 394 22.47 29.32 13.42
CA ILE A 394 21.11 29.40 13.95
C ILE A 394 21.06 28.40 15.08
N ILE A 395 20.77 28.86 16.30
CA ILE A 395 20.66 28.00 17.48
C ILE A 395 19.41 28.46 18.24
N GLY A 396 18.52 27.52 18.50
CA GLY A 396 17.34 27.74 19.31
C GLY A 396 16.94 26.49 20.09
N PRO A 397 15.88 26.56 20.89
CA PRO A 397 15.50 25.51 21.83
C PRO A 397 15.09 24.20 21.16
N ASN A 398 14.58 24.27 19.92
CA ASN A 398 13.98 23.13 19.23
C ASN A 398 14.77 22.69 17.99
N GLY A 399 15.90 23.34 17.71
CA GLY A 399 16.74 23.01 16.56
C GLY A 399 17.93 23.95 16.38
N SER A 400 18.92 23.48 15.63
CA SER A 400 20.11 24.24 15.28
C SER A 400 20.57 23.95 13.86
N LEU A 401 21.17 24.94 13.22
CA LEU A 401 21.83 24.86 11.92
C LEU A 401 23.12 25.65 11.99
N VAL A 402 24.24 24.97 11.74
CA VAL A 402 25.57 25.60 11.66
C VAL A 402 26.18 25.26 10.32
N VAL A 403 26.49 26.29 9.52
CA VAL A 403 27.24 26.13 8.27
C VAL A 403 28.60 26.77 8.45
N ASP A 404 29.65 26.05 8.06
CA ASP A 404 31.01 26.59 8.07
C ASP A 404 31.45 27.11 6.68
N ALA A 405 32.63 27.71 6.61
CA ALA A 405 33.19 28.25 5.37
C ALA A 405 33.55 27.15 4.34
N SER A 406 33.60 25.88 4.76
CA SER A 406 33.90 24.73 3.91
C SER A 406 32.64 24.05 3.37
N GLY A 407 31.45 24.56 3.71
CA GLY A 407 30.18 23.96 3.32
C GLY A 407 29.77 22.76 4.16
N ASN A 408 30.37 22.55 5.34
CA ASN A 408 29.86 21.57 6.30
C ASN A 408 28.64 22.17 7.01
N VAL A 409 27.56 21.39 7.10
CA VAL A 409 26.27 21.78 7.66
C VAL A 409 25.94 20.86 8.84
N THR A 410 26.05 21.33 10.07
CA THR A 410 25.57 20.57 11.23
C THR A 410 24.13 20.97 11.54
N ILE A 411 23.23 20.00 11.58
CA ILE A 411 21.81 20.23 11.85
C ILE A 411 21.28 19.28 12.93
N THR A 412 20.42 19.81 13.79
CA THR A 412 19.70 19.05 14.82
C THR A 412 18.29 19.60 14.98
N GLY A 413 17.29 18.76 15.23
CA GLY A 413 15.93 19.23 15.51
C GLY A 413 15.26 19.88 14.29
N ILE A 414 14.34 20.81 14.52
CA ILE A 414 13.56 21.45 13.45
C ILE A 414 13.97 22.91 13.32
N VAL A 415 14.33 23.34 12.11
CA VAL A 415 14.62 24.74 11.76
C VAL A 415 13.60 25.20 10.72
N TYR A 416 12.80 26.20 11.09
CA TYR A 416 11.69 26.70 10.29
C TYR A 416 12.01 28.08 9.72
N ALA A 417 12.11 28.21 8.40
CA ALA A 417 12.24 29.50 7.72
C ALA A 417 10.85 30.01 7.30
N THR A 418 10.49 31.25 7.64
CA THR A 418 9.19 31.81 7.23
C THR A 418 9.15 32.21 5.75
N GLY A 419 10.31 32.32 5.09
CA GLY A 419 10.46 32.49 3.65
C GLY A 419 11.07 31.23 3.01
N ASN A 420 11.60 31.36 1.79
CA ASN A 420 12.12 30.24 1.01
C ASN A 420 13.47 29.72 1.55
N ILE A 421 13.81 28.46 1.24
CA ILE A 421 15.12 27.87 1.58
C ILE A 421 15.92 27.58 0.32
N THR A 422 17.16 28.02 0.25
CA THR A 422 18.01 27.84 -0.93
C THR A 422 19.35 27.21 -0.56
N PHE A 423 19.74 26.14 -1.25
CA PHE A 423 21.05 25.50 -1.17
C PHE A 423 21.91 25.90 -2.36
N GLY A 424 23.11 26.42 -2.11
CA GLY A 424 24.00 26.85 -3.17
C GLY A 424 25.43 27.16 -2.74
N PRO A 425 26.21 27.84 -3.61
CA PRO A 425 25.93 28.09 -5.02
C PRO A 425 26.23 26.83 -5.87
N LYS A 426 25.91 26.89 -7.15
CA LYS A 426 26.16 25.79 -8.10
C LYS A 426 27.60 25.28 -8.13
N LYS A 427 27.76 24.00 -8.50
CA LYS A 427 29.05 23.29 -8.59
C LYS A 427 29.81 23.20 -7.26
N LYS A 428 29.12 23.38 -6.14
CA LYS A 428 29.65 23.16 -4.79
C LYS A 428 28.95 21.96 -4.15
N THR A 429 29.48 21.57 -3.00
CA THR A 429 28.93 20.48 -2.20
C THR A 429 28.76 20.98 -0.79
N LEU A 430 27.52 20.94 -0.33
CA LEU A 430 27.19 21.06 1.07
C LEU A 430 27.18 19.66 1.66
N THR A 431 27.88 19.49 2.78
CA THR A 431 28.02 18.20 3.45
C THR A 431 27.34 18.30 4.80
N TYR A 432 26.24 17.60 5.02
CA TYR A 432 25.47 17.72 6.26
C TYR A 432 25.79 16.61 7.26
N SER A 433 25.68 16.91 8.55
CA SER A 433 25.86 15.96 9.64
C SER A 433 24.79 16.12 10.72
N GLY A 434 24.39 15.02 11.35
CA GLY A 434 23.36 15.00 12.39
C GLY A 434 21.97 14.64 11.85
N SER A 435 20.94 14.84 12.68
CA SER A 435 19.55 14.50 12.37
C SER A 435 18.66 15.74 12.59
N GLY A 436 18.13 16.28 11.50
CA GLY A 436 17.27 17.45 11.58
C GLY A 436 16.49 17.73 10.30
N THR A 437 15.52 18.64 10.43
CA THR A 437 14.56 18.97 9.39
C THR A 437 14.54 20.46 9.14
N LEU A 438 14.62 20.85 7.86
CA LEU A 438 14.39 22.20 7.39
C LEU A 438 12.94 22.32 6.92
N VAL A 439 12.26 23.37 7.36
CA VAL A 439 10.83 23.58 7.07
C VAL A 439 10.61 24.97 6.52
N THR A 440 9.79 25.09 5.49
CA THR A 440 9.29 26.37 4.98
C THR A 440 7.85 26.23 4.52
N PRO A 441 6.99 27.25 4.72
CA PRO A 441 5.68 27.29 4.08
C PRO A 441 5.79 27.63 2.57
N GLY A 442 6.97 28.08 2.12
CA GLY A 442 7.24 28.42 0.73
C GLY A 442 7.94 27.30 -0.03
N SER A 443 8.87 27.70 -0.90
CA SER A 443 9.60 26.82 -1.80
C SER A 443 11.02 26.53 -1.31
N MET A 444 11.57 25.39 -1.73
CA MET A 444 13.00 25.08 -1.60
C MET A 444 13.69 24.93 -2.94
N TYR A 445 14.95 25.36 -3.00
CA TYR A 445 15.76 25.33 -4.22
C TYR A 445 17.12 24.69 -3.96
N ALA A 446 17.44 23.62 -4.70
CA ALA A 446 18.74 22.96 -4.64
C ALA A 446 19.56 23.19 -5.91
N HIS A 447 20.57 24.08 -5.80
CA HIS A 447 21.48 24.42 -6.90
C HIS A 447 22.81 23.67 -6.84
N CYS A 448 23.07 22.91 -5.78
CA CYS A 448 24.36 22.26 -5.51
C CYS A 448 24.18 20.84 -4.94
N ASN A 449 25.28 20.10 -4.75
CA ASN A 449 25.21 18.79 -4.09
C ASN A 449 24.88 18.97 -2.61
N VAL A 450 24.02 18.10 -2.07
CA VAL A 450 23.67 18.09 -0.64
C VAL A 450 23.81 16.66 -0.14
N LEU A 451 24.97 16.36 0.45
CA LEU A 451 25.39 14.99 0.77
C LEU A 451 25.59 14.80 2.28
N PRO A 452 25.34 13.59 2.82
CA PRO A 452 25.67 13.29 4.21
C PRO A 452 27.18 13.30 4.39
N ALA A 453 27.66 13.70 5.57
CA ALA A 453 29.07 13.67 5.93
C ALA A 453 29.61 12.25 6.01
N THR A 454 28.78 11.33 6.50
CA THR A 454 29.11 9.93 6.71
C THR A 454 28.12 9.03 5.98
N ARG A 455 26.99 8.67 6.61
CA ARG A 455 26.05 7.67 6.11
C ARG A 455 24.59 8.11 6.28
N PHE A 456 23.88 8.18 5.17
CA PHE A 456 22.44 8.39 5.13
C PHE A 456 21.71 7.05 5.02
N PRO A 457 20.60 6.83 5.75
CA PRO A 457 19.97 7.70 6.75
C PRO A 457 20.38 7.35 8.20
N THR A 458 21.18 6.31 8.42
CA THR A 458 21.44 5.73 9.75
C THR A 458 22.29 6.60 10.69
N VAL A 459 23.05 7.56 10.17
CA VAL A 459 23.92 8.44 10.97
C VAL A 459 23.62 9.91 10.72
N ASP A 460 23.65 10.31 9.45
CA ASP A 460 23.34 11.66 9.01
C ASP A 460 22.05 11.64 8.20
N VAL A 461 21.06 12.39 8.63
CA VAL A 461 19.75 12.44 7.97
C VAL A 461 19.22 13.87 7.95
N LEU A 462 18.90 14.35 6.76
CA LEU A 462 18.36 15.69 6.53
C LEU A 462 16.98 15.58 5.90
N GLY A 463 15.98 16.09 6.62
CA GLY A 463 14.60 16.22 6.17
C GLY A 463 14.33 17.59 5.59
N LEU A 464 13.55 17.66 4.51
CA LEU A 464 13.08 18.89 3.88
C LEU A 464 11.55 18.86 3.82
N ILE A 465 10.89 19.92 4.31
CA ILE A 465 9.44 20.09 4.24
C ILE A 465 9.13 21.44 3.60
N ALA A 466 8.58 21.42 2.39
CA ALA A 466 8.13 22.61 1.67
C ALA A 466 6.59 22.65 1.59
N GLY A 467 5.99 23.75 2.02
CA GLY A 467 4.56 24.01 1.87
C GLY A 467 4.12 24.33 0.44
N ASP A 468 5.05 24.71 -0.45
CA ASP A 468 4.77 24.87 -1.87
C ASP A 468 5.49 23.79 -2.69
N ARG A 469 6.73 24.06 -3.13
CA ARG A 469 7.46 23.18 -4.05
C ARG A 469 8.91 22.93 -3.64
N ILE A 470 9.47 21.82 -4.11
CA ILE A 470 10.92 21.59 -4.11
C ILE A 470 11.44 21.59 -5.54
N GLU A 471 12.42 22.43 -5.82
CA GLU A 471 13.07 22.59 -7.11
C GLU A 471 14.51 22.06 -7.06
N LEU A 472 14.77 21.02 -7.86
CA LEU A 472 16.05 20.33 -7.94
C LEU A 472 16.72 20.63 -9.29
N ALA A 473 17.94 21.18 -9.25
CA ALA A 473 18.76 21.40 -10.44
C ALA A 473 18.13 22.32 -11.51
N THR A 474 17.30 23.28 -11.10
CA THR A 474 16.51 24.13 -12.03
C THR A 474 17.31 25.32 -12.59
N GLY A 475 18.34 25.79 -11.88
CA GLY A 475 19.13 26.96 -12.29
C GLY A 475 20.12 26.70 -13.43
N SER A 476 20.63 27.76 -14.04
CA SER A 476 21.56 27.67 -15.18
C SER A 476 22.91 27.05 -14.79
N GLY A 477 23.19 25.87 -15.32
CA GLY A 477 24.39 25.08 -15.04
C GLY A 477 24.28 24.14 -13.83
N ASP A 478 23.09 24.03 -13.24
CA ASP A 478 22.80 23.08 -12.17
C ASP A 478 22.48 21.74 -12.82
N SER A 479 23.49 20.89 -12.99
CA SER A 479 23.36 19.57 -13.61
C SER A 479 24.28 18.61 -12.90
N GLN A 480 23.94 17.33 -12.95
CA GLN A 480 24.71 16.23 -12.35
C GLN A 480 24.85 16.42 -10.84
N LEU A 481 23.77 16.91 -10.20
CA LEU A 481 23.76 17.08 -8.75
C LEU A 481 23.61 15.72 -8.07
N SER A 482 24.26 15.54 -6.93
CA SER A 482 24.11 14.37 -6.07
C SER A 482 23.54 14.79 -4.72
N MET A 483 22.48 14.12 -4.28
CA MET A 483 21.75 14.44 -3.06
C MET A 483 21.37 13.16 -2.32
N ALA A 484 21.35 13.19 -0.99
CA ALA A 484 20.66 12.18 -0.19
C ALA A 484 19.80 12.88 0.86
N LEU A 485 18.48 12.77 0.77
CA LEU A 485 17.53 13.61 1.50
C LEU A 485 16.20 12.88 1.71
N ALA A 486 15.51 13.19 2.81
CA ALA A 486 14.08 12.89 2.97
C ALA A 486 13.29 14.14 2.59
N MET A 487 12.49 14.10 1.53
CA MET A 487 11.85 15.28 0.96
C MET A 487 10.35 15.16 0.97
N TYR A 488 9.69 16.19 1.50
CA TYR A 488 8.25 16.39 1.43
C TYR A 488 7.97 17.74 0.79
N ALA A 489 7.14 17.76 -0.25
CA ALA A 489 6.59 18.98 -0.85
C ALA A 489 5.07 18.85 -1.00
N GLN A 490 4.30 19.75 -0.40
CA GLN A 490 2.84 19.70 -0.43
C GLN A 490 2.32 19.72 -1.88
N HIS A 491 2.73 20.72 -2.68
CA HIS A 491 2.17 20.89 -4.02
C HIS A 491 2.91 20.07 -5.08
N LYS A 492 4.21 20.28 -5.22
CA LYS A 492 4.98 19.61 -6.28
C LYS A 492 6.48 19.53 -6.08
N VAL A 493 7.08 18.57 -6.78
CA VAL A 493 8.54 18.46 -6.93
C VAL A 493 8.92 18.58 -8.39
N ILE A 494 9.93 19.41 -8.67
CA ILE A 494 10.44 19.68 -10.01
C ILE A 494 11.91 19.28 -10.07
N SER A 495 12.29 18.45 -11.04
CA SER A 495 13.69 18.17 -11.36
C SER A 495 13.94 18.38 -12.85
N TYR A 496 14.73 19.39 -13.22
CA TYR A 496 14.90 19.75 -14.65
C TYR A 496 16.06 19.06 -15.36
N LYS A 497 17.06 18.55 -14.62
CA LYS A 497 18.31 18.05 -15.19
C LYS A 497 18.74 16.76 -14.52
N GLN A 498 19.53 15.98 -15.26
CA GLN A 498 20.20 14.78 -14.77
C GLN A 498 20.80 15.02 -13.38
N SER A 499 20.28 14.34 -12.38
CA SER A 499 20.73 14.39 -10.99
C SER A 499 20.54 13.00 -10.37
N GLN A 500 21.32 12.68 -9.34
CA GLN A 500 21.15 11.46 -8.56
C GLN A 500 20.70 11.81 -7.15
N ILE A 501 19.59 11.23 -6.74
CA ILE A 501 18.93 11.52 -5.46
C ILE A 501 18.75 10.21 -4.72
N VAL A 502 19.18 10.12 -3.47
CA VAL A 502 18.88 9.00 -2.59
C VAL A 502 17.89 9.42 -1.51
N GLY A 503 16.96 8.55 -1.19
CA GLY A 503 15.98 8.72 -0.11
C GLY A 503 14.57 8.58 -0.66
N THR A 504 13.67 9.36 -0.08
CA THR A 504 12.25 9.34 -0.42
C THR A 504 11.77 10.74 -0.73
N ILE A 505 10.96 10.85 -1.78
CA ILE A 505 10.29 12.08 -2.14
C ILE A 505 8.78 11.86 -2.04
N VAL A 506 8.12 12.60 -1.15
CA VAL A 506 6.67 12.60 -0.96
C VAL A 506 6.10 13.90 -1.52
N SER A 507 5.15 13.82 -2.44
CA SER A 507 4.50 15.01 -3.01
C SER A 507 3.18 14.71 -3.69
N SER A 508 2.35 15.73 -3.88
CA SER A 508 1.12 15.61 -4.66
C SER A 508 1.39 15.39 -6.15
N TYR A 509 2.42 16.02 -6.71
CA TYR A 509 2.71 15.96 -8.14
C TYR A 509 4.22 16.08 -8.45
N TYR A 510 4.66 15.44 -9.53
CA TYR A 510 6.06 15.42 -9.95
C TYR A 510 6.25 15.88 -11.39
N GLU A 511 7.20 16.80 -11.59
CA GLU A 511 7.68 17.23 -12.91
C GLU A 511 9.16 16.86 -13.08
N MET A 512 9.43 15.84 -13.89
CA MET A 512 10.76 15.25 -14.05
C MET A 512 11.23 15.36 -15.51
N PHE A 513 12.24 16.18 -15.75
CA PHE A 513 12.82 16.39 -17.08
C PHE A 513 14.27 15.90 -17.13
N ASN A 514 14.68 15.44 -18.33
CA ASN A 514 16.04 15.01 -18.61
C ASN A 514 16.55 13.86 -17.71
N VAL A 515 15.67 12.92 -17.33
CA VAL A 515 16.00 11.62 -16.73
C VAL A 515 16.88 11.71 -15.46
N PRO A 516 16.39 12.34 -14.37
CA PRO A 516 17.01 12.16 -13.06
C PRO A 516 16.94 10.69 -12.63
N SER A 517 17.84 10.28 -11.74
CA SER A 517 17.84 8.95 -11.12
C SER A 517 17.58 9.08 -9.63
N ILE A 518 16.57 8.37 -9.13
CA ILE A 518 16.17 8.41 -7.73
C ILE A 518 16.28 6.99 -7.17
N PHE A 519 16.91 6.87 -6.01
CA PHE A 519 17.22 5.62 -5.36
C PHE A 519 16.64 5.60 -3.96
N GLN A 520 15.91 4.54 -3.60
CA GLN A 520 15.39 4.36 -2.26
C GLN A 520 16.53 4.18 -1.25
N ALA A 521 16.34 4.69 -0.04
CA ALA A 521 17.08 4.25 1.13
C ALA A 521 16.13 3.44 2.02
N PRO A 522 16.15 2.10 2.00
CA PRO A 522 15.20 1.27 2.75
C PRO A 522 15.16 1.61 4.24
N ASP A 523 16.32 1.85 4.85
CA ASP A 523 16.44 2.21 6.27
C ASP A 523 15.85 3.60 6.62
N LEU A 524 15.39 4.40 5.65
CA LEU A 524 14.94 5.77 5.91
C LEU A 524 13.67 5.81 6.76
N ALA A 525 12.71 4.92 6.51
CA ALA A 525 11.45 4.87 7.26
C ALA A 525 11.67 4.69 8.77
N ASP A 526 12.73 3.98 9.17
CA ASP A 526 13.07 3.73 10.58
C ASP A 526 14.01 4.80 11.19
N ASN A 527 14.56 5.69 10.36
CA ASN A 527 15.58 6.68 10.75
C ASN A 527 15.17 8.12 10.38
N LEU A 528 13.86 8.40 10.35
CA LEU A 528 13.34 9.70 9.95
C LEU A 528 13.79 10.84 10.90
N PRO A 529 14.16 12.01 10.37
CA PRO A 529 14.40 13.20 11.16
C PRO A 529 13.08 13.74 11.73
N PRO A 530 13.14 14.56 12.80
CA PRO A 530 11.94 15.00 13.52
C PRO A 530 11.01 15.85 12.64
N GLY A 531 9.70 15.66 12.80
CA GLY A 531 8.66 16.50 12.21
C GLY A 531 8.32 16.19 10.74
N LEU A 532 8.83 15.09 10.16
CA LEU A 532 8.39 14.67 8.83
C LEU A 532 6.90 14.24 8.85
N PRO A 533 6.09 14.69 7.88
CA PRO A 533 4.67 14.31 7.79
C PRO A 533 4.52 12.81 7.51
N GLY A 534 3.55 12.13 8.13
CA GLY A 534 3.32 10.70 7.91
C GLY A 534 4.47 9.79 8.36
N ALA A 535 5.26 10.23 9.35
CA ALA A 535 6.40 9.47 9.88
C ALA A 535 6.02 8.21 10.67
N ASP A 536 4.77 8.13 11.15
CA ASP A 536 4.32 6.95 11.88
C ASP A 536 4.25 5.73 10.95
N PRO A 537 4.80 4.58 11.35
CA PRO A 537 4.78 3.39 10.51
C PRO A 537 3.35 2.85 10.37
N ILE A 538 3.02 2.40 9.16
CA ILE A 538 1.72 1.79 8.85
C ILE A 538 1.99 0.33 8.52
N TRP A 539 1.77 -0.56 9.48
CA TRP A 539 2.02 -1.98 9.29
C TRP A 539 0.81 -2.67 8.68
N VAL A 540 1.00 -3.27 7.50
CA VAL A 540 -0.01 -4.10 6.82
C VAL A 540 0.50 -5.53 6.77
N ALA A 541 -0.34 -6.46 7.20
CA ALA A 541 -0.12 -7.88 7.04
C ALA A 541 -0.90 -8.37 5.81
N SER A 542 -0.26 -9.16 4.96
CA SER A 542 -0.91 -9.94 3.91
C SER A 542 -0.59 -11.41 4.10
N LEU A 543 -1.52 -12.27 3.69
CA LEU A 543 -1.45 -13.69 3.95
C LEU A 543 -1.82 -14.46 2.69
N SER A 544 -0.94 -15.34 2.20
CA SER A 544 -1.26 -16.29 1.13
C SER A 544 -1.40 -17.70 1.71
N VAL A 545 -2.38 -18.46 1.22
CA VAL A 545 -2.51 -19.89 1.57
C VAL A 545 -1.78 -20.71 0.50
N GLU A 546 -0.63 -21.25 0.87
CA GLU A 546 0.29 -21.95 -0.04
C GLU A 546 -0.10 -23.41 -0.24
N SER A 547 -0.61 -24.03 0.82
CA SER A 547 -1.13 -25.38 0.75
C SER A 547 -2.26 -25.56 1.74
N TRP A 548 -3.23 -26.38 1.34
CA TRP A 548 -4.41 -26.69 2.12
C TRP A 548 -4.62 -28.20 2.10
N ARG A 549 -4.78 -28.79 3.28
CA ARG A 549 -4.99 -30.24 3.43
C ARG A 549 -6.10 -30.53 4.42
N GLU A 550 -7.13 -31.22 3.94
CA GLU A 550 -8.11 -31.87 4.80
C GLU A 550 -7.63 -33.27 5.21
N SER A 551 -7.87 -33.62 6.47
CA SER A 551 -7.77 -35.01 6.92
C SER A 551 -8.95 -35.42 7.80
N PRO A 552 -9.46 -36.66 7.64
CA PRO A 552 -10.32 -37.27 8.65
C PRO A 552 -9.46 -37.67 9.86
N ASN A 553 -9.95 -37.35 11.06
CA ASN A 553 -9.46 -37.94 12.31
C ASN A 553 -10.19 -39.23 12.65
#